data_AF-A0A371IYU7-F1
#
_entry.id   AF-A0A371IYU7-F1
#
_cell.length_a   1.000
_cell.length_b   1.000
_cell.length_c   1.000
_cell.angle_alpha   90.00
_cell.angle_beta   90.00
_cell.angle_gamma   90.00
#
_symmetry.space_group_name_H-M   'P 1'
#
loop_
_entity.id
_entity.type
_entity.pdbx_description
1 polymer ?
#
loop_
_entity_poly.entity_id
_entity_poly.type
_entity_poly.pdbx_seq_one_letter_code
_entity_poly.pdbx_strand_id
1 'polypeptide(L)'
;MNGEISLNKETYQFIQEYDYNTSEEINFTSIIILTYNKLEYTKLCIESIRKFTPKNKYEIIVVDNNSSDDTVSWLKEQEDIISICNDTNVGFPAGCNQGIKIAKGDSVLLLNNDVIVTPNWLNNLDKALYSKDDIGAVGAITNNCSNAQQIEVSYTDISQMIDFASKVNISNEQLWDYKITLVGFCYLIKKEVLDKVGFLDERFTPGNYEDNDLSFRIIVEGYKLLLCKDCFVHHFGSVSFKENMDSFINNMNTNFVKMNEKWGFNIRYSAYPRLDIVEKIQEDKDKKMNVLDIGCGAGATLLEIKSRFRNADIYGIEVCEPPTKIGKSFANVICGSVEEIELPYEEGFFDYIILADVLEHLKDPWEVLRNIKKYLKKTGHIIASIPNLMHVTELRNLINGSFTYSEAGILDRTHLRFFTLLEIQRLFLSTEYNIDELGTIAIVISKEEEEFINKLCSLSNESLRTQYYIYQYLVKVSPVVSFSEYIDSYNEDK
;
A
#
# COMPACT_ATOMS: atom_id res chain seq x y z
N MET A 1 8.45 -15.09 -10.81
CA MET A 1 9.38 -14.57 -11.84
C MET A 1 8.89 -13.17 -12.20
N ASN A 2 9.78 -12.20 -12.42
CA ASN A 2 9.41 -10.80 -12.63
C ASN A 2 9.28 -10.41 -14.12
N GLY A 3 9.38 -11.38 -15.04
CA GLY A 3 9.32 -11.14 -16.47
C GLY A 3 10.53 -10.36 -17.01
N GLU A 4 11.24 -10.93 -17.98
CA GLU A 4 12.46 -10.32 -18.51
C GLU A 4 12.25 -9.91 -19.97
N ILE A 5 12.70 -8.69 -20.32
CA ILE A 5 12.66 -8.15 -21.67
C ILE A 5 14.06 -7.64 -22.02
N SER A 6 14.55 -8.00 -23.20
CA SER A 6 15.87 -7.56 -23.69
C SER A 6 15.76 -6.20 -24.38
N LEU A 7 16.68 -5.29 -24.09
CA LEU A 7 16.78 -3.99 -24.77
C LEU A 7 17.58 -4.15 -26.06
N ASN A 8 16.92 -4.65 -27.11
CA ASN A 8 17.55 -4.91 -28.39
C ASN A 8 16.68 -4.46 -29.56
N LYS A 9 17.27 -4.46 -30.76
CA LYS A 9 16.58 -4.05 -32.01
C LYS A 9 15.37 -4.90 -32.31
N GLU A 10 15.41 -6.20 -31.97
CA GLU A 10 14.30 -7.13 -32.19
C GLU A 10 13.07 -6.72 -31.37
N THR A 11 13.26 -6.36 -30.10
CA THR A 11 12.18 -5.88 -29.23
C THR A 11 11.57 -4.59 -29.74
N TYR A 12 12.41 -3.65 -30.17
CA TYR A 12 11.97 -2.39 -30.76
C TYR A 12 11.16 -2.61 -32.05
N GLN A 13 11.69 -3.43 -32.97
CA GLN A 13 11.04 -3.74 -34.24
C GLN A 13 9.70 -4.47 -34.03
N PHE A 14 9.63 -5.39 -33.06
CA PHE A 14 8.39 -6.09 -32.73
C PHE A 14 7.27 -5.11 -32.36
N ILE A 15 7.54 -4.12 -31.51
CA ILE A 15 6.54 -3.11 -31.12
C ILE A 15 6.09 -2.31 -32.33
N GLN A 16 7.02 -1.88 -33.19
CA GLN A 16 6.69 -1.08 -34.39
C GLN A 16 5.79 -1.85 -35.36
N GLU A 17 6.06 -3.14 -35.57
CA GLU A 17 5.36 -3.98 -36.55
C GLU A 17 4.06 -4.60 -36.02
N TYR A 18 3.83 -4.63 -34.71
CA TYR A 18 2.66 -5.29 -34.10
C TYR A 18 1.33 -4.76 -34.66
N ASP A 19 0.43 -5.59 -35.18
CA ASP A 19 -0.84 -5.05 -35.71
C ASP A 19 -1.81 -4.70 -34.57
N TYR A 20 -1.98 -3.42 -34.28
CA TYR A 20 -2.88 -2.92 -33.26
C TYR A 20 -3.63 -1.69 -33.74
N ASN A 21 -4.96 -1.76 -33.66
CA ASN A 21 -5.85 -0.64 -33.89
C ASN A 21 -6.69 -0.42 -32.64
N THR A 22 -6.71 0.82 -32.18
CA THR A 22 -7.53 1.26 -31.03
C THR A 22 -8.62 2.20 -31.53
N SER A 23 -9.85 1.95 -31.08
CA SER A 23 -11.05 2.63 -31.59
C SER A 23 -11.88 3.30 -30.48
N GLU A 24 -11.39 3.37 -29.25
CA GLU A 24 -12.14 3.95 -28.14
C GLU A 24 -11.87 5.45 -28.00
N GLU A 25 -12.93 6.21 -27.72
CA GLU A 25 -12.81 7.61 -27.34
C GLU A 25 -12.32 7.70 -25.90
N ILE A 26 -11.06 8.09 -25.75
CA ILE A 26 -10.47 8.52 -24.48
C ILE A 26 -10.36 10.04 -24.42
N ASN A 27 -10.18 10.60 -23.22
CA ASN A 27 -9.89 12.02 -23.02
C ASN A 27 -8.46 12.37 -23.46
N PHE A 28 -8.21 13.65 -23.73
CA PHE A 28 -6.88 14.08 -24.17
C PHE A 28 -5.91 14.06 -22.98
N THR A 29 -4.85 13.25 -23.05
CA THR A 29 -3.90 13.04 -21.94
C THR A 29 -2.52 13.63 -22.23
N SER A 30 -1.98 14.46 -21.33
CA SER A 30 -0.56 14.86 -21.40
C SER A 30 0.30 13.83 -20.69
N ILE A 31 1.15 13.13 -21.46
CA ILE A 31 2.06 12.11 -20.93
C ILE A 31 3.40 12.78 -20.64
N ILE A 32 3.78 12.82 -19.36
CA ILE A 32 5.00 13.45 -18.88
C ILE A 32 6.00 12.37 -18.50
N ILE A 33 7.16 12.41 -19.15
CA ILE A 33 8.25 11.46 -18.94
C ILE A 33 9.48 12.24 -18.50
N LEU A 34 9.96 11.97 -17.29
CA LEU A 34 11.28 12.45 -16.85
C LEU A 34 12.34 11.43 -17.25
N THR A 35 13.47 11.90 -17.77
CA THR A 35 14.60 11.04 -18.14
C THR A 35 15.93 11.58 -17.63
N TYR A 36 16.85 10.66 -17.31
CA TYR A 36 18.23 10.94 -16.93
C TYR A 36 19.12 9.79 -17.41
N ASN A 37 19.75 10.00 -18.56
CA ASN A 37 20.41 8.97 -19.38
C ASN A 37 19.44 7.84 -19.80
N LYS A 38 20.02 6.69 -20.16
CA LYS A 38 19.31 5.43 -20.46
C LYS A 38 18.42 5.55 -21.71
N LEU A 39 18.94 6.19 -22.76
CA LEU A 39 18.26 6.43 -24.04
C LEU A 39 17.43 5.25 -24.57
N GLU A 40 17.97 4.03 -24.54
CA GLU A 40 17.29 2.85 -25.10
C GLU A 40 15.97 2.50 -24.38
N TYR A 41 15.88 2.79 -23.07
CA TYR A 41 14.61 2.66 -22.33
C TYR A 41 13.61 3.72 -22.78
N THR A 42 14.06 4.98 -22.84
CA THR A 42 13.25 6.12 -23.29
C THR A 42 12.67 5.89 -24.68
N LYS A 43 13.49 5.39 -25.62
CA LYS A 43 13.05 5.00 -26.97
C LYS A 43 11.93 3.95 -26.94
N LEU A 44 12.14 2.85 -26.22
CA LEU A 44 11.14 1.78 -26.13
C LEU A 44 9.83 2.25 -25.47
N CYS A 45 9.93 3.06 -24.42
CA CYS A 45 8.77 3.65 -23.76
C CYS A 45 7.94 4.49 -24.75
N ILE A 46 8.59 5.44 -25.44
CA ILE A 46 7.93 6.32 -26.40
C ILE A 46 7.34 5.54 -27.58
N GLU A 47 8.06 4.56 -28.14
CA GLU A 47 7.51 3.74 -29.22
C GLU A 47 6.29 2.93 -28.78
N SER A 48 6.30 2.38 -27.56
CA SER A 48 5.15 1.66 -27.04
C SER A 48 3.92 2.58 -26.86
N ILE A 49 4.12 3.82 -26.44
CA ILE A 49 3.05 4.83 -26.36
C ILE A 49 2.50 5.14 -27.75
N ARG A 50 3.38 5.45 -28.71
CA ARG A 50 3.03 5.70 -30.11
C ARG A 50 2.24 4.56 -30.71
N LYS A 51 2.57 3.32 -30.31
CA LYS A 51 1.95 2.11 -30.82
C LYS A 51 0.58 1.82 -30.23
N PHE A 52 0.47 1.87 -28.91
CA PHE A 52 -0.70 1.37 -28.18
C PHE A 52 -1.68 2.46 -27.76
N THR A 53 -1.54 3.69 -28.30
CA THR A 53 -2.38 4.84 -27.94
C THR A 53 -2.92 5.51 -29.20
N PRO A 54 -4.22 5.87 -29.27
CA PRO A 54 -4.79 6.50 -30.45
C PRO A 54 -4.09 7.84 -30.77
N LYS A 55 -3.75 8.06 -32.03
CA LYS A 55 -3.20 9.35 -32.49
C LYS A 55 -4.20 10.47 -32.18
N ASN A 56 -3.69 11.65 -31.80
CA ASN A 56 -4.45 12.84 -31.40
C ASN A 56 -5.19 12.75 -30.04
N LYS A 57 -4.98 11.68 -29.26
CA LYS A 57 -5.53 11.55 -27.90
C LYS A 57 -4.50 11.79 -26.79
N TYR A 58 -3.28 12.13 -27.16
CA TYR A 58 -2.22 12.45 -26.22
C TYR A 58 -1.22 13.44 -26.80
N GLU A 59 -0.44 14.05 -25.92
CA GLU A 59 0.85 14.68 -26.24
C GLU A 59 1.95 14.06 -25.36
N ILE A 60 3.18 14.04 -25.84
CA ILE A 60 4.34 13.57 -25.07
C ILE A 60 5.20 14.77 -24.70
N ILE A 61 5.42 14.95 -23.41
CA ILE A 61 6.32 15.95 -22.84
C ILE A 61 7.46 15.21 -22.16
N VAL A 62 8.68 15.34 -22.70
CA VAL A 62 9.88 14.74 -22.11
C VAL A 62 10.70 15.81 -21.42
N VAL A 63 10.97 15.60 -20.13
CA VAL A 63 11.86 16.45 -19.34
C VAL A 63 13.18 15.71 -19.16
N ASP A 64 14.23 16.18 -19.82
CA ASP A 64 15.58 15.68 -19.67
C ASP A 64 16.27 16.35 -18.48
N ASN A 65 16.74 15.53 -17.55
CA ASN A 65 17.28 15.97 -16.26
C ASN A 65 18.81 16.08 -16.28
N ASN A 66 19.35 16.68 -17.35
CA ASN A 66 20.77 16.83 -17.64
C ASN A 66 21.47 15.51 -18.01
N SER A 67 20.93 14.79 -19.00
CA SER A 67 21.56 13.57 -19.51
C SER A 67 22.91 13.84 -20.16
N SER A 68 23.82 12.88 -19.99
CA SER A 68 25.18 12.89 -20.54
C SER A 68 25.37 11.92 -21.71
N ASP A 69 24.40 11.06 -21.98
CA ASP A 69 24.35 10.20 -23.17
C ASP A 69 23.64 10.91 -24.35
N ASP A 70 23.36 10.16 -25.41
CA ASP A 70 22.75 10.70 -26.64
C ASP A 70 21.27 11.11 -26.50
N THR A 71 20.69 11.08 -25.29
CA THR A 71 19.26 11.33 -25.06
C THR A 71 18.81 12.71 -25.56
N VAL A 72 19.54 13.77 -25.20
CA VAL A 72 19.18 15.14 -25.62
C VAL A 72 19.24 15.31 -27.14
N SER A 73 20.26 14.74 -27.78
CA SER A 73 20.41 14.78 -29.23
C SER A 73 19.25 14.07 -29.92
N TRP A 74 18.90 12.87 -29.44
CA TRP A 74 17.78 12.09 -29.97
C TRP A 74 16.44 12.81 -29.79
N LEU A 75 16.19 13.42 -28.62
CA LEU A 75 14.95 14.17 -28.34
C LEU A 75 14.74 15.35 -29.29
N LYS A 76 15.82 16.05 -29.69
CA LYS A 76 15.75 17.17 -30.64
C LYS A 76 15.36 16.75 -32.05
N GLU A 77 15.53 15.47 -32.40
CA GLU A 77 15.13 14.92 -33.70
C GLU A 77 13.66 14.49 -33.74
N GLN A 78 12.95 14.50 -32.60
CA GLN A 78 11.56 14.06 -32.51
C GLN A 78 10.58 15.23 -32.71
N GLU A 79 9.80 15.21 -33.78
CA GLU A 79 8.86 16.30 -34.12
C GLU A 79 7.55 16.28 -33.30
N ASP A 80 7.18 15.12 -32.77
CA ASP A 80 5.95 14.86 -32.01
C ASP A 80 6.15 14.93 -30.49
N ILE A 81 7.35 15.28 -30.03
CA ILE A 81 7.70 15.38 -28.60
C ILE A 81 8.02 16.83 -28.23
N ILE A 82 7.43 17.29 -27.13
CA ILE A 82 7.80 18.55 -26.50
C ILE A 82 8.92 18.25 -25.49
N SER A 83 10.13 18.73 -25.75
CA SER A 83 11.28 18.49 -24.88
C SER A 83 11.64 19.71 -24.03
N ILE A 84 11.92 19.47 -22.74
CA ILE A 84 12.54 20.42 -21.81
C ILE A 84 13.88 19.82 -21.40
N CYS A 85 15.00 20.46 -21.74
CA CYS A 85 16.33 19.97 -21.38
C CYS A 85 16.94 20.87 -20.29
N ASN A 86 17.14 20.30 -19.10
CA ASN A 86 17.72 21.02 -17.97
C ASN A 86 19.26 20.98 -18.02
N ASP A 87 19.91 22.06 -17.55
CA ASP A 87 21.37 22.14 -17.41
C ASP A 87 21.90 21.45 -16.13
N THR A 88 21.00 21.09 -15.22
CA THR A 88 21.31 20.41 -13.95
C THR A 88 20.23 19.39 -13.63
N ASN A 89 20.58 18.33 -12.89
CA ASN A 89 19.59 17.39 -12.37
C ASN A 89 18.81 18.05 -11.22
N VAL A 90 17.52 18.35 -11.44
CA VAL A 90 16.62 19.00 -10.47
C VAL A 90 15.82 18.00 -9.63
N GLY A 91 16.06 16.69 -9.79
CA GLY A 91 15.29 15.63 -9.16
C GLY A 91 13.92 15.36 -9.80
N PHE A 92 13.29 14.27 -9.35
CA PHE A 92 12.04 13.77 -9.94
C PHE A 92 10.85 14.72 -9.80
N PRO A 93 10.51 15.21 -8.59
CA PRO A 93 9.33 16.05 -8.41
C PRO A 93 9.39 17.34 -9.24
N ALA A 94 10.52 18.05 -9.18
CA ALA A 94 10.70 19.32 -9.88
C ALA A 94 10.69 19.14 -11.40
N GLY A 95 11.34 18.10 -11.92
CA GLY A 95 11.35 17.80 -13.35
C GLY A 95 9.96 17.44 -13.87
N CYS A 96 9.21 16.56 -13.18
CA CYS A 96 7.82 16.28 -13.53
C CYS A 96 6.95 17.56 -13.46
N ASN A 97 7.12 18.40 -12.44
CA ASN A 97 6.41 19.67 -12.31
C ASN A 97 6.64 20.62 -13.50
N GLN A 98 7.82 20.62 -14.11
CA GLN A 98 8.08 21.40 -15.34
C GLN A 98 7.19 20.95 -16.49
N GLY A 99 7.03 19.63 -16.67
CA GLY A 99 6.10 19.06 -17.64
C GLY A 99 4.64 19.37 -17.32
N ILE A 100 4.23 19.23 -16.05
CA ILE A 100 2.83 19.46 -15.62
C ILE A 100 2.38 20.89 -15.93
N LYS A 101 3.30 21.86 -15.81
CA LYS A 101 3.02 23.29 -16.07
C LYS A 101 2.66 23.60 -17.52
N ILE A 102 3.15 22.81 -18.49
CA ILE A 102 2.89 23.04 -19.92
C ILE A 102 1.89 22.05 -20.52
N ALA A 103 1.46 21.06 -19.73
CA ALA A 103 0.46 20.07 -20.10
C ALA A 103 -0.90 20.69 -20.45
N LYS A 104 -1.50 20.25 -21.55
CA LYS A 104 -2.80 20.70 -22.10
C LYS A 104 -3.92 19.66 -21.97
N GLY A 105 -3.61 18.47 -21.50
CA GLY A 105 -4.53 17.36 -21.30
C GLY A 105 -5.64 17.65 -20.29
N ASP A 106 -6.80 17.04 -20.51
CA ASP A 106 -7.86 16.90 -19.51
C ASP A 106 -7.36 16.08 -18.30
N SER A 107 -6.42 15.18 -18.56
CA SER A 107 -5.67 14.41 -17.58
C SER A 107 -4.16 14.52 -17.84
N VAL A 108 -3.39 14.31 -16.78
CA VAL A 108 -1.93 14.28 -16.79
C VAL A 108 -1.47 12.89 -16.34
N LEU A 109 -0.62 12.26 -17.13
CA LEU A 109 0.01 11.00 -16.80
C LEU A 109 1.48 11.22 -16.47
N LEU A 110 1.89 10.90 -15.24
CA LEU A 110 3.29 10.73 -14.90
C LEU A 110 3.71 9.31 -15.24
N LEU A 111 4.69 9.17 -16.15
CA LEU A 111 5.15 7.87 -16.64
C LEU A 111 6.68 7.79 -16.57
N ASN A 112 7.20 6.73 -15.95
CA ASN A 112 8.64 6.49 -15.92
C ASN A 112 9.16 6.12 -17.33
N ASN A 113 10.39 6.53 -17.65
CA ASN A 113 10.99 6.26 -18.95
C ASN A 113 11.41 4.79 -19.16
N ASP A 114 11.39 3.97 -18.11
CA ASP A 114 11.68 2.54 -18.12
C ASP A 114 10.41 1.67 -18.03
N VAL A 115 9.32 2.17 -18.65
CA VAL A 115 8.05 1.45 -18.81
C VAL A 115 7.81 1.12 -20.28
N ILE A 116 7.32 -0.09 -20.57
CA ILE A 116 6.71 -0.46 -21.85
C ILE A 116 5.20 -0.55 -21.62
N VAL A 117 4.45 0.34 -22.26
CA VAL A 117 2.98 0.29 -22.22
C VAL A 117 2.47 -0.76 -23.19
N THR A 118 1.24 -1.22 -23.01
CA THR A 118 0.70 -2.40 -23.69
C THR A 118 -0.69 -2.11 -24.30
N PRO A 119 -1.25 -3.00 -25.14
CA PRO A 119 -2.57 -2.80 -25.72
C PRO A 119 -3.64 -2.40 -24.69
N ASN A 120 -4.50 -1.43 -25.03
CA ASN A 120 -5.60 -0.91 -24.22
C ASN A 120 -5.22 -0.22 -22.90
N TRP A 121 -3.94 -0.04 -22.58
CA TRP A 121 -3.50 0.49 -21.28
C TRP A 121 -4.18 1.84 -20.91
N LEU A 122 -4.05 2.86 -21.76
CA LEU A 122 -4.57 4.19 -21.48
C LEU A 122 -6.10 4.23 -21.53
N ASN A 123 -6.73 3.38 -22.36
CA ASN A 123 -8.18 3.26 -22.40
C ASN A 123 -8.73 2.75 -21.06
N ASN A 124 -8.10 1.73 -20.47
CA ASN A 124 -8.55 1.18 -19.19
C ASN A 124 -8.28 2.17 -18.05
N LEU A 125 -7.14 2.88 -18.06
CA LEU A 125 -6.85 3.94 -17.09
C LEU A 125 -7.85 5.11 -17.19
N ASP A 126 -8.19 5.56 -18.41
CA ASP A 126 -9.14 6.64 -18.65
C ASP A 126 -10.55 6.24 -18.19
N LYS A 127 -11.01 5.02 -18.53
CA LYS A 127 -12.29 4.48 -18.05
C LYS A 127 -12.35 4.43 -16.52
N ALA A 128 -11.28 3.98 -15.87
CA ALA A 128 -11.21 3.96 -14.41
C ALA A 128 -11.23 5.38 -13.82
N LEU A 129 -10.49 6.32 -14.39
CA LEU A 129 -10.37 7.71 -13.90
C LEU A 129 -11.69 8.47 -13.99
N TYR A 130 -12.43 8.26 -15.07
CA TYR A 130 -13.71 8.92 -15.31
C TYR A 130 -14.93 8.05 -14.96
N SER A 131 -14.71 6.92 -14.28
CA SER A 131 -15.81 6.05 -13.82
C SER A 131 -16.73 6.74 -12.81
N LYS A 132 -16.19 7.67 -12.01
CA LYS A 132 -16.92 8.54 -11.09
C LYS A 132 -16.24 9.90 -10.97
N ASP A 133 -17.02 10.91 -10.61
CA ASP A 133 -16.54 12.28 -10.40
C ASP A 133 -15.53 12.37 -9.25
N ASP A 134 -15.70 11.53 -8.22
CA ASP A 134 -14.84 11.49 -7.04
C ASP A 134 -13.55 10.68 -7.22
N ILE A 135 -13.29 10.08 -8.40
CA ILE A 135 -11.97 9.48 -8.69
C ILE A 135 -11.03 10.58 -9.15
N GLY A 136 -9.96 10.81 -8.41
CA GLY A 136 -9.00 11.86 -8.72
C GLY A 136 -7.76 11.37 -9.48
N ALA A 137 -7.36 10.12 -9.24
CA ALA A 137 -6.22 9.54 -9.92
C ALA A 137 -6.27 8.00 -9.97
N VAL A 138 -5.56 7.42 -10.93
CA VAL A 138 -5.50 5.99 -11.21
C VAL A 138 -4.08 5.53 -11.49
N GLY A 139 -3.70 4.38 -10.95
CA GLY A 139 -2.44 3.69 -11.25
C GLY A 139 -2.65 2.34 -11.95
N ALA A 140 -1.62 1.89 -12.66
CA ALA A 140 -1.57 0.58 -13.31
C ALA A 140 -0.97 -0.51 -12.40
N ILE A 141 -1.18 -1.78 -12.76
CA ILE A 141 -0.38 -2.91 -12.26
C ILE A 141 0.83 -3.15 -13.15
N THR A 142 1.84 -3.81 -12.59
CA THR A 142 3.08 -4.10 -13.31
C THR A 142 3.76 -5.38 -12.81
N ASN A 143 4.88 -5.76 -13.42
CA ASN A 143 5.70 -6.91 -13.05
C ASN A 143 6.73 -6.60 -11.94
N ASN A 144 7.01 -5.33 -11.66
CA ASN A 144 8.01 -4.91 -10.69
C ASN A 144 7.64 -3.57 -10.02
N CYS A 145 7.06 -3.65 -8.82
CA CYS A 145 6.67 -2.49 -8.03
C CYS A 145 6.37 -2.86 -6.57
N SER A 146 6.54 -1.90 -5.66
CA SER A 146 6.05 -2.02 -4.28
C SER A 146 4.54 -1.79 -4.18
N ASN A 147 4.02 -1.71 -2.95
CA ASN A 147 2.63 -1.31 -2.64
C ASN A 147 1.54 -2.22 -3.26
N ALA A 148 1.85 -3.51 -3.45
CA ALA A 148 0.94 -4.50 -4.05
C ALA A 148 0.40 -4.11 -5.45
N GLN A 149 1.13 -3.27 -6.19
CA GLN A 149 0.89 -3.01 -7.61
C GLN A 149 1.62 -4.01 -8.52
N GLN A 150 2.51 -4.82 -7.96
CA GLN A 150 3.16 -5.92 -8.65
C GLN A 150 2.26 -7.14 -8.73
N ILE A 151 2.22 -7.76 -9.91
CA ILE A 151 1.62 -9.08 -10.14
C ILE A 151 2.67 -10.07 -10.61
N GLU A 152 2.39 -11.36 -10.41
CA GLU A 152 3.23 -12.43 -10.96
C GLU A 152 3.08 -12.55 -12.47
N VAL A 153 4.20 -12.72 -13.16
CA VAL A 153 4.25 -12.86 -14.61
C VAL A 153 5.21 -13.99 -15.01
N SER A 154 5.02 -14.54 -16.20
CA SER A 154 5.81 -15.68 -16.70
C SER A 154 6.37 -15.50 -18.12
N TYR A 155 6.25 -14.32 -18.72
CA TYR A 155 6.82 -14.04 -20.03
C TYR A 155 8.35 -13.88 -19.95
N THR A 156 9.04 -14.23 -21.03
CA THR A 156 10.51 -14.10 -21.15
C THR A 156 10.95 -13.23 -22.34
N ASP A 157 9.98 -12.73 -23.11
CA ASP A 157 10.21 -11.89 -24.28
C ASP A 157 9.00 -10.97 -24.54
N ILE A 158 9.17 -10.02 -25.45
CA ILE A 158 8.18 -8.99 -25.76
C ILE A 158 6.89 -9.57 -26.36
N SER A 159 6.97 -10.63 -27.15
CA SER A 159 5.78 -11.24 -27.76
C SER A 159 4.92 -11.88 -26.70
N GLN A 160 5.52 -12.68 -25.82
CA GLN A 160 4.84 -13.30 -24.69
C GLN A 160 4.27 -12.25 -23.72
N MET A 161 4.98 -11.14 -23.53
CA MET A 161 4.53 -10.03 -22.69
C MET A 161 3.27 -9.36 -23.27
N ILE A 162 3.25 -9.10 -24.58
CA ILE A 162 2.06 -8.51 -25.24
C ILE A 162 0.89 -9.50 -25.24
N ASP A 163 1.13 -10.80 -25.45
CA ASP A 163 0.09 -11.84 -25.34
C ASP A 163 -0.48 -11.96 -23.93
N PHE A 164 0.38 -11.84 -22.91
CA PHE A 164 -0.03 -11.79 -21.51
C PHE A 164 -0.87 -10.54 -21.24
N ALA A 165 -0.36 -9.36 -21.60
CA ALA A 165 -1.04 -8.08 -21.39
C ALA A 165 -2.40 -8.04 -22.10
N SER A 166 -2.53 -8.60 -23.30
CA SER A 166 -3.80 -8.63 -24.04
C SER A 166 -4.89 -9.46 -23.34
N LYS A 167 -4.51 -10.41 -22.48
CA LYS A 167 -5.45 -11.19 -21.65
C LYS A 167 -5.81 -10.47 -20.36
N VAL A 168 -4.89 -9.66 -19.83
CA VAL A 168 -5.09 -8.87 -18.61
C VAL A 168 -5.86 -7.58 -18.89
N ASN A 169 -5.57 -6.91 -19.99
CA ASN A 169 -6.09 -5.58 -20.34
C ASN A 169 -7.48 -5.64 -20.99
N ILE A 170 -8.32 -6.53 -20.48
CA ILE A 170 -9.75 -6.63 -20.81
C ILE A 170 -10.50 -5.85 -19.74
N SER A 171 -11.12 -4.74 -20.14
CA SER A 171 -11.78 -3.81 -19.22
C SER A 171 -12.80 -4.53 -18.33
N ASN A 172 -12.65 -4.39 -17.02
CA ASN A 172 -13.51 -4.97 -16.02
C ASN A 172 -13.46 -4.15 -14.71
N GLU A 173 -14.48 -3.34 -14.49
CA GLU A 173 -14.60 -2.48 -13.30
C GLU A 173 -14.53 -3.22 -11.97
N GLN A 174 -14.86 -4.51 -11.95
CA GLN A 174 -14.81 -5.34 -10.75
C GLN A 174 -13.37 -5.63 -10.31
N LEU A 175 -12.38 -5.39 -11.16
CA LEU A 175 -10.96 -5.55 -10.85
C LEU A 175 -10.34 -4.28 -10.26
N TRP A 176 -11.08 -3.17 -10.16
CA TRP A 176 -10.54 -1.92 -9.63
C TRP A 176 -10.59 -1.88 -8.11
N ASP A 177 -9.48 -1.47 -7.50
CA ASP A 177 -9.37 -1.35 -6.05
C ASP A 177 -9.13 0.10 -5.63
N TYR A 178 -9.79 0.53 -4.56
CA TYR A 178 -9.43 1.79 -3.91
C TYR A 178 -8.08 1.65 -3.20
N LYS A 179 -7.27 2.71 -3.25
CA LYS A 179 -5.96 2.79 -2.59
C LYS A 179 -5.80 4.09 -1.81
N ILE A 180 -4.93 4.05 -0.80
CA ILE A 180 -4.48 5.23 -0.04
C ILE A 180 -3.28 5.88 -0.72
N THR A 181 -2.46 5.07 -1.38
CA THR A 181 -1.30 5.53 -2.15
C THR A 181 -1.20 4.76 -3.46
N LEU A 182 -0.73 5.45 -4.50
CA LEU A 182 -0.33 4.86 -5.77
C LEU A 182 1.16 5.15 -6.01
N VAL A 183 1.88 4.21 -6.60
CA VAL A 183 3.30 4.35 -6.94
C VAL A 183 3.44 5.03 -8.30
N GLY A 184 4.25 6.08 -8.35
CA GLY A 184 4.36 7.04 -9.47
C GLY A 184 5.00 6.56 -10.77
N PHE A 185 5.05 5.25 -11.07
CA PHE A 185 5.63 4.77 -12.34
C PHE A 185 4.70 4.92 -13.54
N CYS A 186 3.38 4.89 -13.30
CA CYS A 186 2.31 5.09 -14.28
C CYS A 186 1.10 5.61 -13.50
N TYR A 187 0.99 6.94 -13.41
CA TYR A 187 0.06 7.62 -12.50
C TYR A 187 -0.76 8.68 -13.24
N LEU A 188 -2.00 8.33 -13.58
CA LEU A 188 -2.93 9.18 -14.34
C LEU A 188 -3.78 10.00 -13.38
N ILE A 189 -3.79 11.32 -13.54
CA ILE A 189 -4.43 12.25 -12.60
C ILE A 189 -5.31 13.22 -13.40
N LYS A 190 -6.52 13.52 -12.94
CA LYS A 190 -7.36 14.57 -13.56
C LYS A 190 -6.67 15.93 -13.44
N LYS A 191 -6.67 16.73 -14.51
CA LYS A 191 -6.04 18.06 -14.49
C LYS A 191 -6.69 18.96 -13.42
N GLU A 192 -8.02 18.94 -13.33
CA GLU A 192 -8.76 19.70 -12.30
C GLU A 192 -8.39 19.33 -10.86
N VAL A 193 -7.94 18.11 -10.62
CA VAL A 193 -7.49 17.65 -9.30
C VAL A 193 -6.12 18.25 -9.01
N LEU A 194 -5.18 18.21 -9.97
CA LEU A 194 -3.88 18.88 -9.82
C LEU A 194 -4.01 20.39 -9.60
N ASP A 195 -4.98 21.03 -10.24
CA ASP A 195 -5.25 22.46 -10.07
C ASP A 195 -5.75 22.78 -8.65
N LYS A 196 -6.45 21.85 -8.00
CA LYS A 196 -6.90 21.98 -6.59
C LYS A 196 -5.81 21.65 -5.59
N VAL A 197 -5.15 20.51 -5.74
CA VAL A 197 -4.24 19.97 -4.72
C VAL A 197 -2.79 20.43 -4.88
N GLY A 198 -2.44 21.01 -6.02
CA GLY A 198 -1.07 21.35 -6.41
C GLY A 198 -0.28 20.15 -6.96
N PHE A 199 0.92 20.42 -7.47
CA PHE A 199 1.74 19.41 -8.14
C PHE A 199 2.56 18.55 -7.16
N LEU A 200 3.61 17.87 -7.61
CA LEU A 200 4.47 17.08 -6.73
C LEU A 200 5.24 18.00 -5.78
N ASP A 201 5.38 17.57 -4.53
CA ASP A 201 6.06 18.35 -3.51
C ASP A 201 7.59 18.17 -3.62
N GLU A 202 8.27 19.24 -4.00
CA GLU A 202 9.72 19.24 -4.27
C GLU A 202 10.56 19.00 -3.00
N ARG A 203 9.97 19.00 -1.79
CA ARG A 203 10.63 18.57 -0.56
C ARG A 203 11.16 17.14 -0.62
N PHE A 204 10.54 16.29 -1.45
CA PHE A 204 10.92 14.88 -1.60
C PHE A 204 12.01 14.64 -2.66
N THR A 205 12.69 15.68 -3.13
CA THR A 205 13.86 15.60 -4.01
C THR A 205 14.99 14.74 -3.39
N PRO A 206 15.67 13.86 -4.17
CA PRO A 206 15.57 13.65 -5.62
C PRO A 206 14.39 12.76 -6.11
N GLY A 207 13.54 12.25 -5.22
CA GLY A 207 12.37 11.41 -5.51
C GLY A 207 12.07 10.44 -4.36
N ASN A 208 11.05 9.61 -4.51
CA ASN A 208 10.41 8.78 -3.48
C ASN A 208 9.62 9.58 -2.42
N TYR A 209 8.37 9.17 -2.16
CA TYR A 209 7.36 9.80 -1.29
C TYR A 209 6.59 10.99 -1.88
N GLU A 210 7.01 11.58 -3.00
CA GLU A 210 6.21 12.60 -3.70
C GLU A 210 4.85 12.10 -4.18
N ASP A 211 4.78 10.83 -4.56
CA ASP A 211 3.59 10.13 -5.02
C ASP A 211 2.67 9.76 -3.83
N ASN A 212 3.24 9.30 -2.72
CA ASN A 212 2.52 9.12 -1.45
C ASN A 212 1.91 10.44 -0.97
N ASP A 213 2.69 11.51 -1.01
CA ASP A 213 2.23 12.84 -0.62
C ASP A 213 1.09 13.36 -1.51
N LEU A 214 1.25 13.27 -2.82
CA LEU A 214 0.21 13.67 -3.76
C LEU A 214 -1.06 12.83 -3.55
N SER A 215 -0.91 11.53 -3.33
CA SER A 215 -2.01 10.61 -3.01
C SER A 215 -2.81 11.08 -1.78
N PHE A 216 -2.12 11.47 -0.71
CA PHE A 216 -2.79 11.95 0.51
C PHE A 216 -3.49 13.30 0.29
N ARG A 217 -2.87 14.23 -0.45
CA ARG A 217 -3.51 15.51 -0.78
C ARG A 217 -4.77 15.31 -1.63
N ILE A 218 -4.73 14.42 -2.62
CA ILE A 218 -5.90 14.05 -3.42
C ILE A 218 -7.02 13.52 -2.52
N ILE A 219 -6.71 12.61 -1.60
CA ILE A 219 -7.72 12.00 -0.73
C ILE A 219 -8.34 13.00 0.26
N VAL A 220 -7.50 13.86 0.86
CA VAL A 220 -7.96 14.88 1.82
C VAL A 220 -8.84 15.94 1.16
N GLU A 221 -8.65 16.20 -0.14
CA GLU A 221 -9.53 17.07 -0.94
C GLU A 221 -10.85 16.39 -1.36
N GLY A 222 -11.11 15.17 -0.85
CA GLY A 222 -12.36 14.45 -1.06
C GLY A 222 -12.41 13.55 -2.29
N TYR A 223 -11.27 13.38 -2.98
CA TYR A 223 -11.16 12.45 -4.10
C TYR A 223 -10.69 11.05 -3.64
N LYS A 224 -10.75 10.08 -4.55
CA LYS A 224 -10.31 8.70 -4.35
C LYS A 224 -9.27 8.31 -5.37
N LEU A 225 -8.49 7.29 -5.03
CA LEU A 225 -7.49 6.69 -5.89
C LEU A 225 -7.92 5.28 -6.27
N LEU A 226 -7.72 4.91 -7.54
CA LEU A 226 -7.96 3.54 -8.00
C LEU A 226 -6.68 2.88 -8.50
N LEU A 227 -6.51 1.60 -8.17
CA LEU A 227 -5.61 0.70 -8.87
C LEU A 227 -6.40 -0.05 -9.95
N CYS A 228 -6.08 0.23 -11.21
CA CYS A 228 -6.69 -0.37 -12.39
C CYS A 228 -5.98 -1.71 -12.70
N LYS A 229 -6.48 -2.81 -12.11
CA LYS A 229 -5.87 -4.15 -12.28
C LYS A 229 -6.16 -4.82 -13.63
N ASP A 230 -7.01 -4.23 -14.44
CA ASP A 230 -7.18 -4.49 -15.86
C ASP A 230 -6.29 -3.57 -16.73
N CYS A 231 -5.26 -2.94 -16.17
CA CYS A 231 -4.22 -2.24 -16.92
C CYS A 231 -2.83 -2.69 -16.47
N PHE A 232 -2.21 -3.57 -17.24
CA PHE A 232 -0.84 -4.01 -17.07
C PHE A 232 0.12 -3.24 -17.96
N VAL A 233 1.22 -2.76 -17.36
CA VAL A 233 2.38 -2.24 -18.10
C VAL A 233 3.66 -2.91 -17.58
N HIS A 234 4.66 -3.07 -18.44
CA HIS A 234 5.95 -3.62 -18.02
C HIS A 234 6.85 -2.51 -17.48
N HIS A 235 7.48 -2.73 -16.33
CA HIS A 235 8.42 -1.82 -15.70
C HIS A 235 9.73 -2.55 -15.46
N PHE A 236 10.83 -2.04 -16.04
CA PHE A 236 12.16 -2.61 -15.84
C PHE A 236 12.65 -2.40 -14.39
N GLY A 237 12.27 -1.28 -13.79
CA GLY A 237 12.35 -0.99 -12.37
C GLY A 237 13.73 -0.52 -11.91
N SER A 238 13.75 0.70 -11.34
CA SER A 238 14.88 1.30 -10.63
C SER A 238 16.19 1.26 -11.42
N VAL A 239 16.12 1.40 -12.74
CA VAL A 239 17.28 1.37 -13.65
C VAL A 239 18.28 2.50 -13.32
N SER A 240 17.81 3.61 -12.78
CA SER A 240 18.61 4.77 -12.34
C SER A 240 19.08 4.71 -10.88
N PHE A 241 18.30 4.11 -9.96
CA PHE A 241 18.63 4.06 -8.52
C PHE A 241 19.46 2.85 -8.09
N LYS A 242 19.53 1.80 -8.92
CA LYS A 242 20.32 0.57 -8.64
C LYS A 242 21.83 0.80 -8.58
N GLU A 243 22.34 1.96 -9.01
CA GLU A 243 23.78 2.25 -9.04
C GLU A 243 24.36 2.57 -7.65
N ASN A 244 23.54 2.88 -6.63
CA ASN A 244 24.00 3.07 -5.25
C ASN A 244 22.89 2.79 -4.20
N MET A 245 22.87 1.55 -3.69
CA MET A 245 21.88 1.07 -2.71
C MET A 245 21.88 1.89 -1.41
N ASP A 246 23.05 2.28 -0.90
CA ASP A 246 23.16 3.05 0.35
C ASP A 246 22.56 4.45 0.20
N SER A 247 22.83 5.11 -0.93
CA SER A 247 22.23 6.40 -1.26
C SER A 247 20.71 6.31 -1.36
N PHE A 248 20.19 5.25 -2.00
CA PHE A 248 18.76 5.00 -2.10
C PHE A 248 18.11 4.79 -0.73
N ILE A 249 18.69 3.96 0.14
CA ILE A 249 18.18 3.70 1.50
C ILE A 249 18.21 4.98 2.34
N ASN A 250 19.29 5.75 2.27
CA ASN A 250 19.42 7.03 2.98
C ASN A 250 18.37 8.04 2.52
N ASN A 251 18.12 8.12 1.20
CA ASN A 251 17.07 8.97 0.64
C ASN A 251 15.67 8.53 1.13
N MET A 252 15.36 7.23 1.07
CA MET A 252 14.10 6.68 1.57
C MET A 252 13.87 7.00 3.05
N ASN A 253 14.90 6.87 3.89
CA ASN A 253 14.78 7.19 5.32
C ASN A 253 14.63 8.70 5.57
N THR A 254 15.36 9.52 4.82
CA THR A 254 15.26 10.99 4.91
C THR A 254 13.87 11.45 4.51
N ASN A 255 13.34 10.95 3.39
CA ASN A 255 12.02 11.33 2.91
C ASN A 255 10.89 10.72 3.76
N PHE A 256 11.09 9.55 4.38
CA PHE A 256 10.18 9.01 5.38
C PHE A 256 10.01 9.97 6.58
N VAL A 257 11.12 10.53 7.09
CA VAL A 257 11.07 11.52 8.18
C VAL A 257 10.30 12.77 7.73
N LYS A 258 10.62 13.34 6.55
CA LYS A 258 9.89 14.49 5.98
C LYS A 258 8.40 14.19 5.81
N MET A 259 8.04 12.98 5.40
CA MET A 259 6.66 12.56 5.20
C MET A 259 5.90 12.53 6.53
N ASN A 260 6.50 11.94 7.56
CA ASN A 260 5.91 11.89 8.90
C ASN A 260 5.79 13.30 9.52
N GLU A 261 6.80 14.15 9.35
CA GLU A 261 6.76 15.55 9.81
C GLU A 261 5.66 16.35 9.10
N LYS A 262 5.52 16.18 7.78
CA LYS A 262 4.51 16.88 6.99
C LYS A 262 3.09 16.49 7.40
N TRP A 263 2.85 15.19 7.61
CA TRP A 263 1.50 14.66 7.81
C TRP A 263 1.14 14.42 9.28
N GLY A 264 2.11 14.42 10.19
CA GLY A 264 1.88 14.29 11.63
C GLY A 264 1.58 12.86 12.09
N PHE A 265 1.90 11.83 11.31
CA PHE A 265 1.76 10.42 11.69
C PHE A 265 2.78 9.53 10.98
N ASN A 266 3.00 8.33 11.51
CA ASN A 266 3.90 7.35 10.91
C ASN A 266 3.24 6.65 9.72
N ILE A 267 3.66 7.00 8.50
CA ILE A 267 3.08 6.43 7.27
C ILE A 267 3.26 4.91 7.15
N ARG A 268 4.38 4.36 7.62
CA ARG A 268 4.66 2.91 7.53
C ARG A 268 3.73 2.09 8.39
N TYR A 269 3.24 2.66 9.50
CA TYR A 269 2.30 2.01 10.40
C TYR A 269 0.85 2.27 9.98
N SER A 270 0.49 3.52 9.63
CA SER A 270 -0.90 3.90 9.44
C SER A 270 -1.42 3.74 8.00
N ALA A 271 -0.56 3.70 6.98
CA ALA A 271 -0.99 3.78 5.57
C ALA A 271 -0.76 2.49 4.76
N TYR A 272 -0.25 1.42 5.38
CA TYR A 272 -0.06 0.12 4.73
C TYR A 272 -0.94 -0.95 5.37
N PRO A 273 -1.50 -1.88 4.57
CA PRO A 273 -2.42 -2.88 5.08
C PRO A 273 -1.69 -3.98 5.86
N ARG A 274 -2.31 -4.43 6.95
CA ARG A 274 -1.87 -5.60 7.74
C ARG A 274 -2.42 -6.90 7.15
N LEU A 275 -1.73 -7.42 6.14
CA LEU A 275 -2.17 -8.65 5.44
C LEU A 275 -2.28 -9.86 6.36
N ASP A 276 -1.41 -9.94 7.37
CA ASP A 276 -1.40 -10.95 8.42
C ASP A 276 -2.68 -10.95 9.27
N ILE A 277 -3.32 -9.79 9.42
CA ILE A 277 -4.63 -9.64 10.07
C ILE A 277 -5.75 -10.01 9.12
N VAL A 278 -5.70 -9.53 7.87
CA VAL A 278 -6.74 -9.81 6.87
C VAL A 278 -6.85 -11.31 6.57
N GLU A 279 -5.73 -12.05 6.59
CA GLU A 279 -5.71 -13.51 6.40
C GLU A 279 -6.42 -14.31 7.51
N LYS A 280 -6.69 -13.71 8.67
CA LYS A 280 -7.47 -14.32 9.78
C LYS A 280 -8.98 -14.23 9.57
N ILE A 281 -9.43 -13.42 8.62
CA ILE A 281 -10.83 -13.32 8.20
C ILE A 281 -11.07 -14.42 7.15
N GLN A 282 -11.80 -15.45 7.54
CA GLN A 282 -12.05 -16.64 6.72
C GLN A 282 -13.54 -16.72 6.42
N GLU A 283 -13.96 -15.91 5.45
CA GLU A 283 -15.36 -15.79 5.02
C GLU A 283 -15.47 -15.97 3.52
N ASP A 284 -16.70 -16.16 3.03
CA ASP A 284 -16.98 -16.05 1.59
C ASP A 284 -16.74 -14.60 1.12
N LYS A 285 -16.17 -14.42 -0.08
CA LYS A 285 -15.87 -13.10 -0.66
C LYS A 285 -17.10 -12.22 -0.82
N ASP A 286 -18.26 -12.85 -1.03
CA ASP A 286 -19.54 -12.17 -1.21
C ASP A 286 -20.35 -12.07 0.09
N LYS A 287 -19.83 -12.60 1.21
CA LYS A 287 -20.48 -12.46 2.52
C LYS A 287 -20.59 -10.98 2.89
N LYS A 288 -21.80 -10.55 3.23
CA LYS A 288 -22.00 -9.25 3.88
C LYS A 288 -21.55 -9.35 5.33
N MET A 289 -20.66 -8.47 5.74
CA MET A 289 -20.17 -8.41 7.12
C MET A 289 -19.80 -7.00 7.53
N ASN A 290 -19.89 -6.70 8.82
CA ASN A 290 -19.45 -5.43 9.40
C ASN A 290 -18.10 -5.65 10.10
N VAL A 291 -17.09 -4.87 9.72
CA VAL A 291 -15.74 -4.97 10.29
C VAL A 291 -15.32 -3.64 10.91
N LEU A 292 -14.98 -3.67 12.19
CA LEU A 292 -14.39 -2.55 12.93
C LEU A 292 -12.88 -2.74 13.03
N ASP A 293 -12.11 -1.70 12.71
CA ASP A 293 -10.67 -1.64 12.98
C ASP A 293 -10.39 -0.52 13.99
N ILE A 294 -9.95 -0.89 15.19
CA ILE A 294 -9.60 0.03 16.27
C ILE A 294 -8.09 0.29 16.14
N GLY A 295 -7.68 1.56 16.11
CA GLY A 295 -6.31 1.93 15.70
C GLY A 295 -6.11 1.83 14.18
N CYS A 296 -7.16 2.10 13.39
CA CYS A 296 -7.15 1.84 11.95
C CYS A 296 -6.16 2.70 11.13
N GLY A 297 -5.51 3.69 11.76
CA GLY A 297 -4.61 4.60 11.09
C GLY A 297 -5.32 5.34 9.95
N ALA A 298 -4.72 5.29 8.77
CA ALA A 298 -5.27 5.90 7.58
C ALA A 298 -6.33 5.00 6.92
N GLY A 299 -6.60 3.79 7.43
CA GLY A 299 -7.63 2.85 6.96
C GLY A 299 -7.15 1.82 5.92
N ALA A 300 -5.84 1.56 5.84
CA ALA A 300 -5.27 0.69 4.79
C ALA A 300 -5.75 -0.76 4.90
N THR A 301 -5.76 -1.31 6.12
CA THR A 301 -6.26 -2.65 6.40
C THR A 301 -7.75 -2.77 6.07
N LEU A 302 -8.56 -1.76 6.40
CA LEU A 302 -9.98 -1.71 6.05
C LEU A 302 -10.21 -1.75 4.53
N LEU A 303 -9.42 -1.01 3.74
CA LEU A 303 -9.53 -1.07 2.27
C LEU A 303 -9.12 -2.42 1.70
N GLU A 304 -8.09 -3.06 2.26
CA GLU A 304 -7.69 -4.41 1.86
C GLU A 304 -8.82 -5.42 2.15
N ILE A 305 -9.49 -5.29 3.30
CA ILE A 305 -10.67 -6.10 3.63
C ILE A 305 -11.78 -5.86 2.60
N LYS A 306 -12.10 -4.60 2.29
CA LYS A 306 -13.13 -4.26 1.29
C LYS A 306 -12.80 -4.79 -0.11
N SER A 307 -11.53 -4.81 -0.49
CA SER A 307 -11.07 -5.37 -1.77
C SER A 307 -11.27 -6.89 -1.83
N ARG A 308 -10.93 -7.61 -0.76
CA ARG A 308 -11.11 -9.08 -0.68
C ARG A 308 -12.56 -9.50 -0.49
N PHE A 309 -13.32 -8.71 0.26
CA PHE A 309 -14.71 -8.96 0.65
C PHE A 309 -15.58 -7.77 0.24
N ARG A 310 -16.07 -7.77 -1.00
CA ARG A 310 -16.70 -6.60 -1.62
C ARG A 310 -17.95 -6.10 -0.88
N ASN A 311 -18.65 -7.03 -0.22
CA ASN A 311 -19.85 -6.75 0.55
C ASN A 311 -19.57 -6.42 2.03
N ALA A 312 -18.31 -6.31 2.45
CA ALA A 312 -17.96 -5.89 3.80
C ALA A 312 -18.20 -4.38 4.00
N ASP A 313 -18.90 -4.00 5.05
CA ASP A 313 -19.00 -2.62 5.50
C ASP A 313 -17.88 -2.36 6.51
N ILE A 314 -17.12 -1.27 6.30
CA ILE A 314 -15.86 -1.01 6.99
C ILE A 314 -15.94 0.22 7.90
N TYR A 315 -15.52 0.03 9.15
CA TYR A 315 -15.62 1.01 10.23
C TYR A 315 -14.27 1.15 10.94
N GLY A 316 -13.93 2.35 11.39
CA GLY A 316 -12.65 2.64 12.01
C GLY A 316 -12.77 3.47 13.28
N ILE A 317 -11.84 3.26 14.21
CA ILE A 317 -11.56 4.19 15.32
C ILE A 317 -10.07 4.52 15.24
N GLU A 318 -9.72 5.79 15.32
CA GLU A 318 -8.32 6.21 15.31
C GLU A 318 -8.15 7.43 16.23
N VAL A 319 -7.17 7.37 17.12
CA VAL A 319 -6.92 8.44 18.10
C VAL A 319 -6.22 9.65 17.47
N CYS A 320 -5.41 9.41 16.45
CA CYS A 320 -4.63 10.41 15.74
C CYS A 320 -5.46 11.08 14.64
N GLU A 321 -5.73 12.38 14.78
CA GLU A 321 -6.59 13.11 13.84
C GLU A 321 -6.10 13.09 12.37
N PRO A 322 -4.81 13.33 12.05
CA PRO A 322 -4.38 13.43 10.66
C PRO A 322 -4.68 12.20 9.78
N PRO A 323 -4.37 10.95 10.16
CA PRO A 323 -4.71 9.79 9.34
C PRO A 323 -6.23 9.55 9.25
N THR A 324 -7.03 9.98 10.23
CA THR A 324 -8.50 9.87 10.14
C THR A 324 -9.08 10.65 8.95
N LYS A 325 -8.43 11.74 8.53
CA LYS A 325 -8.86 12.55 7.37
C LYS A 325 -8.79 11.74 6.08
N ILE A 326 -7.81 10.84 5.97
CA ILE A 326 -7.66 9.93 4.84
C ILE A 326 -8.68 8.80 4.97
N GLY A 327 -8.78 8.16 6.13
CA GLY A 327 -9.68 7.02 6.37
C GLY A 327 -11.16 7.34 6.14
N LYS A 328 -11.59 8.56 6.49
CA LYS A 328 -12.98 9.04 6.28
C LYS A 328 -13.40 9.11 4.81
N SER A 329 -12.47 9.16 3.86
CA SER A 329 -12.81 9.21 2.43
C SER A 329 -13.33 7.88 1.88
N PHE A 330 -13.23 6.78 2.63
CA PHE A 330 -13.64 5.45 2.18
C PHE A 330 -14.26 4.55 3.26
N ALA A 331 -14.10 4.87 4.55
CA ALA A 331 -14.68 4.12 5.66
C ALA A 331 -15.40 5.05 6.65
N ASN A 332 -16.28 4.49 7.48
CA ASN A 332 -16.88 5.23 8.59
C ASN A 332 -15.89 5.27 9.77
N VAL A 333 -15.09 6.34 9.84
CA VAL A 333 -14.02 6.47 10.84
C VAL A 333 -14.37 7.52 11.90
N ILE A 334 -14.31 7.10 13.16
CA ILE A 334 -14.45 7.96 14.35
C ILE A 334 -13.05 8.36 14.83
N CYS A 335 -12.84 9.65 15.04
CA CYS A 335 -11.59 10.15 15.61
C CYS A 335 -11.70 10.23 17.15
N GLY A 336 -10.86 9.49 17.85
CA GLY A 336 -10.65 9.57 19.30
C GLY A 336 -10.34 8.23 19.95
N SER A 337 -10.26 8.23 21.29
CA SER A 337 -9.85 7.05 22.06
C SER A 337 -11.00 6.07 22.26
N VAL A 338 -10.74 4.77 22.01
CA VAL A 338 -11.67 3.69 22.33
C VAL A 338 -11.95 3.58 23.84
N GLU A 339 -11.06 4.09 24.70
CA GLU A 339 -11.28 4.12 26.16
C GLU A 339 -12.32 5.18 26.58
N GLU A 340 -12.58 6.17 25.74
CA GLU A 340 -13.38 7.35 26.10
C GLU A 340 -14.69 7.46 25.30
N ILE A 341 -14.78 6.78 24.16
CA ILE A 341 -15.91 6.89 23.23
C ILE A 341 -16.91 5.77 23.47
N GLU A 342 -18.19 6.15 23.62
CA GLU A 342 -19.29 5.21 23.43
C GLU A 342 -19.55 5.02 21.93
N LEU A 343 -19.40 3.78 21.45
CA LEU A 343 -19.52 3.51 20.03
C LEU A 343 -20.99 3.66 19.58
N PRO A 344 -21.27 4.40 18.49
CA PRO A 344 -22.62 4.69 18.03
C PRO A 344 -23.20 3.52 17.18
N TYR A 345 -23.06 2.29 17.68
CA TYR A 345 -23.50 1.07 17.00
C TYR A 345 -24.43 0.27 17.89
N GLU A 346 -25.31 -0.51 17.28
CA GLU A 346 -26.22 -1.40 18.00
C GLU A 346 -25.47 -2.60 18.60
N GLU A 347 -26.10 -3.29 19.56
CA GLU A 347 -25.55 -4.55 20.08
C GLU A 347 -25.47 -5.62 18.98
N GLY A 348 -24.40 -6.41 18.97
CA GLY A 348 -24.19 -7.45 17.96
C GLY A 348 -24.02 -6.92 16.52
N PHE A 349 -23.54 -5.69 16.35
CA PHE A 349 -23.39 -5.08 15.03
C PHE A 349 -22.23 -5.65 14.21
N PHE A 350 -21.09 -5.96 14.83
CA PHE A 350 -19.85 -6.34 14.14
C PHE A 350 -19.65 -7.85 14.05
N ASP A 351 -19.27 -8.32 12.85
CA ASP A 351 -18.77 -9.68 12.63
C ASP A 351 -17.31 -9.80 13.05
N TYR A 352 -16.51 -8.75 12.83
CA TYR A 352 -15.11 -8.69 13.21
C TYR A 352 -14.76 -7.36 13.88
N ILE A 353 -13.96 -7.43 14.94
CA ILE A 353 -13.30 -6.27 15.55
C ILE A 353 -11.80 -6.53 15.56
N ILE A 354 -11.02 -5.62 14.97
CA ILE A 354 -9.56 -5.70 14.87
C ILE A 354 -8.92 -4.77 15.90
N LEU A 355 -7.90 -5.30 16.59
CA LEU A 355 -7.06 -4.61 17.58
C LEU A 355 -5.59 -4.94 17.28
N ALA A 356 -5.07 -4.46 16.14
CA ALA A 356 -3.72 -4.76 15.70
C ALA A 356 -2.73 -3.73 16.28
N ASP A 357 -1.88 -4.16 17.22
CA ASP A 357 -0.96 -3.29 17.97
C ASP A 357 -1.68 -2.15 18.71
N VAL A 358 -2.70 -2.51 19.50
CA VAL A 358 -3.54 -1.54 20.22
C VAL A 358 -3.52 -1.79 21.72
N LEU A 359 -3.68 -3.04 22.14
CA LEU A 359 -3.95 -3.42 23.53
C LEU A 359 -2.81 -3.01 24.48
N GLU A 360 -1.58 -2.98 23.97
CA GLU A 360 -0.37 -2.55 24.66
C GLU A 360 -0.28 -1.03 24.87
N HIS A 361 -0.99 -0.23 24.06
CA HIS A 361 -1.07 1.23 24.18
C HIS A 361 -2.19 1.70 25.13
N LEU A 362 -3.12 0.81 25.51
CA LEU A 362 -4.28 1.15 26.35
C LEU A 362 -3.90 1.23 27.84
N LYS A 363 -4.60 2.11 28.58
CA LYS A 363 -4.49 2.15 30.04
C LYS A 363 -5.21 0.96 30.66
N ASP A 364 -6.41 0.61 30.19
CA ASP A 364 -7.14 -0.58 30.65
C ASP A 364 -7.65 -1.41 29.47
N PRO A 365 -6.80 -2.28 28.88
CA PRO A 365 -7.24 -3.16 27.79
C PRO A 365 -8.32 -4.16 28.26
N TRP A 366 -8.41 -4.50 29.54
CA TRP A 366 -9.43 -5.42 30.06
C TRP A 366 -10.82 -4.78 30.06
N GLU A 367 -10.91 -3.52 30.44
CA GLU A 367 -12.17 -2.75 30.37
C GLU A 367 -12.61 -2.54 28.92
N VAL A 368 -11.68 -2.18 28.02
CA VAL A 368 -12.01 -2.03 26.59
C VAL A 368 -12.54 -3.35 26.00
N LEU A 369 -11.88 -4.49 26.23
CA LEU A 369 -12.35 -5.79 25.75
C LEU A 369 -13.75 -6.16 26.27
N ARG A 370 -14.07 -5.83 27.53
CA ARG A 370 -15.41 -6.03 28.10
C ARG A 370 -16.44 -5.11 27.46
N ASN A 371 -16.09 -3.85 27.25
CA ASN A 371 -16.99 -2.83 26.71
C ASN A 371 -17.31 -3.06 25.24
N ILE A 372 -16.35 -3.53 24.43
CA ILE A 372 -16.60 -3.79 23.00
C ILE A 372 -17.34 -5.11 22.75
N LYS A 373 -17.36 -6.02 23.72
CA LYS A 373 -18.02 -7.35 23.61
C LYS A 373 -19.48 -7.24 23.18
N LYS A 374 -20.22 -6.25 23.71
CA LYS A 374 -21.65 -6.06 23.38
C LYS A 374 -21.90 -5.70 21.91
N TYR A 375 -20.93 -5.09 21.23
CA TYR A 375 -21.07 -4.74 19.81
C TYR A 375 -20.64 -5.88 18.89
N LEU A 376 -19.99 -6.92 19.41
CA LEU A 376 -19.59 -8.10 18.65
C LEU A 376 -20.77 -9.08 18.56
N LYS A 377 -21.03 -9.63 17.38
CA LYS A 377 -21.98 -10.74 17.20
C LYS A 377 -21.58 -11.93 18.07
N LYS A 378 -22.55 -12.74 18.47
CA LYS A 378 -22.30 -14.01 19.18
C LYS A 378 -21.41 -14.97 18.39
N THR A 379 -21.49 -14.91 17.06
CA THR A 379 -20.66 -15.65 16.09
C THR A 379 -19.46 -14.85 15.59
N GLY A 380 -19.29 -13.62 16.07
CA GLY A 380 -18.24 -12.71 15.66
C GLY A 380 -16.90 -12.99 16.33
N HIS A 381 -15.84 -12.39 15.80
CA HIS A 381 -14.48 -12.59 16.30
C HIS A 381 -13.75 -11.27 16.55
N ILE A 382 -12.88 -11.25 17.55
CA ILE A 382 -11.82 -10.26 17.68
C ILE A 382 -10.54 -10.84 17.09
N ILE A 383 -9.81 -10.03 16.32
CA ILE A 383 -8.46 -10.35 15.85
C ILE A 383 -7.50 -9.33 16.44
N ALA A 384 -6.50 -9.78 17.19
CA ALA A 384 -5.53 -8.90 17.84
C ALA A 384 -4.09 -9.26 17.47
N SER A 385 -3.24 -8.24 17.39
CA SER A 385 -1.78 -8.36 17.25
C SER A 385 -1.15 -7.81 18.52
N ILE A 386 -0.33 -8.59 19.23
CA ILE A 386 0.20 -8.21 20.54
C ILE A 386 1.71 -8.53 20.62
N PRO A 387 2.58 -7.53 20.82
CA PRO A 387 4.02 -7.73 21.00
C PRO A 387 4.37 -8.65 22.18
N ASN A 388 5.43 -9.44 22.02
CA ASN A 388 5.86 -10.42 23.02
C ASN A 388 7.14 -9.96 23.75
N LEU A 389 7.02 -9.61 25.03
CA LEU A 389 8.16 -9.21 25.88
C LEU A 389 9.19 -10.34 26.06
N MET A 390 8.79 -11.60 25.85
CA MET A 390 9.72 -12.75 25.93
C MET A 390 10.67 -12.85 24.74
N HIS A 391 10.56 -12.00 23.71
CA HIS A 391 11.49 -12.07 22.58
C HIS A 391 12.95 -11.93 23.04
N VAL A 392 13.85 -12.72 22.46
CA VAL A 392 15.24 -12.86 22.89
C VAL A 392 16.01 -11.52 22.94
N THR A 393 15.71 -10.60 22.02
CA THR A 393 16.34 -9.27 21.99
C THR A 393 16.08 -8.51 23.29
N GLU A 394 14.83 -8.49 23.73
CA GLU A 394 14.42 -7.72 24.92
C GLU A 394 14.93 -8.35 26.19
N LEU A 395 14.89 -9.68 26.29
CA LEU A 395 15.45 -10.39 27.43
C LEU A 395 16.97 -10.20 27.54
N ARG A 396 17.69 -10.29 26.41
CA ARG A 396 19.14 -10.07 26.37
C ARG A 396 19.48 -8.64 26.77
N ASN A 397 18.78 -7.65 26.23
CA ASN A 397 18.96 -6.25 26.56
C ASN A 397 18.72 -6.00 28.05
N LEU A 398 17.60 -6.52 28.59
CA LEU A 398 17.23 -6.37 29.99
C LEU A 398 18.28 -6.96 30.93
N ILE A 399 18.75 -8.18 30.65
CA ILE A 399 19.80 -8.85 31.43
C ILE A 399 21.13 -8.07 31.37
N ASN A 400 21.43 -7.43 30.24
CA ASN A 400 22.58 -6.55 30.08
C ASN A 400 22.38 -5.15 30.72
N GLY A 401 21.27 -4.92 31.43
CA GLY A 401 20.97 -3.67 32.11
C GLY A 401 20.37 -2.57 31.21
N SER A 402 19.91 -2.92 30.01
CA SER A 402 19.23 -2.01 29.09
C SER A 402 17.75 -2.36 28.99
N PHE A 403 16.89 -1.42 29.38
CA PHE A 403 15.45 -1.46 29.11
C PHE A 403 15.04 -0.13 28.48
N THR A 404 15.63 0.13 27.32
CA THR A 404 15.58 1.44 26.66
C THR A 404 14.40 1.47 25.71
N TYR A 405 13.49 2.41 25.92
CA TYR A 405 12.38 2.64 25.01
C TYR A 405 12.86 3.17 23.66
N SER A 406 12.18 2.77 22.59
CA SER A 406 12.44 3.14 21.19
C SER A 406 11.23 3.84 20.56
N GLU A 407 11.42 4.36 19.35
CA GLU A 407 10.34 4.97 18.55
C GLU A 407 9.45 3.93 17.82
N ALA A 408 9.80 2.64 17.93
CA ALA A 408 9.06 1.52 17.34
C ALA A 408 9.52 0.19 17.99
N GLY A 409 8.65 -0.83 17.93
CA GLY A 409 8.96 -2.22 18.33
C GLY A 409 8.40 -2.61 19.70
N ILE A 410 8.86 -3.72 20.29
CA ILE A 410 8.31 -4.24 21.55
C ILE A 410 8.41 -3.22 22.71
N LEU A 411 9.50 -2.46 22.79
CA LEU A 411 9.69 -1.38 23.75
C LEU A 411 9.40 0.01 23.15
N ASP A 412 8.42 0.11 22.25
CA ASP A 412 7.93 1.41 21.81
C ASP A 412 7.58 2.29 23.02
N ARG A 413 8.05 3.54 23.01
CA ARG A 413 7.86 4.50 24.11
C ARG A 413 6.40 4.81 24.45
N THR A 414 5.47 4.45 23.57
CA THR A 414 4.03 4.63 23.75
C THR A 414 3.34 3.39 24.33
N HIS A 415 4.04 2.25 24.48
CA HIS A 415 3.49 1.08 25.15
C HIS A 415 3.34 1.33 26.66
N LEU A 416 2.13 1.07 27.17
CA LEU A 416 1.78 1.13 28.58
C LEU A 416 1.75 -0.26 29.23
N ARG A 417 1.61 -1.32 28.42
CA ARG A 417 1.51 -2.71 28.87
C ARG A 417 2.48 -3.58 28.08
N PHE A 418 2.98 -4.62 28.73
CA PHE A 418 3.85 -5.61 28.12
C PHE A 418 3.30 -6.99 28.41
N PHE A 419 3.25 -7.83 27.39
CA PHE A 419 2.64 -9.14 27.49
C PHE A 419 3.63 -10.26 27.19
N THR A 420 3.45 -11.37 27.89
CA THR A 420 3.96 -12.68 27.49
C THR A 420 2.79 -13.51 26.97
N LEU A 421 3.04 -14.66 26.33
CA LEU A 421 1.95 -15.52 25.86
C LEU A 421 0.95 -15.87 26.98
N LEU A 422 1.44 -16.16 28.18
CA LEU A 422 0.57 -16.48 29.33
C LEU A 422 -0.34 -15.30 29.70
N GLU A 423 0.19 -14.08 29.68
CA GLU A 423 -0.58 -12.88 30.00
C GLU A 423 -1.56 -12.51 28.89
N ILE A 424 -1.23 -12.77 27.63
CA ILE A 424 -2.18 -12.67 26.50
C ILE A 424 -3.35 -13.64 26.71
N GLN A 425 -3.07 -14.89 27.07
CA GLN A 425 -4.12 -15.88 27.32
C GLN A 425 -5.01 -15.47 28.49
N ARG A 426 -4.41 -14.99 29.58
CA ARG A 426 -5.14 -14.49 30.75
C ARG A 426 -6.01 -13.28 30.43
N LEU A 427 -5.49 -12.33 29.64
CA LEU A 427 -6.23 -11.15 29.20
C LEU A 427 -7.58 -11.57 28.60
N PHE A 428 -7.56 -12.36 27.52
CA PHE A 428 -8.78 -12.76 26.83
C PHE A 428 -9.72 -13.63 27.68
N LEU A 429 -9.19 -14.65 28.37
CA LEU A 429 -10.01 -15.54 29.20
C LEU A 429 -10.69 -14.80 30.35
N SER A 430 -9.98 -13.87 31.00
CA SER A 430 -10.54 -13.07 32.10
C SER A 430 -11.60 -12.05 31.66
N THR A 431 -11.61 -11.72 30.37
CA THR A 431 -12.61 -10.85 29.73
C THR A 431 -13.70 -11.63 28.99
N GLU A 432 -13.84 -12.92 29.30
CA GLU A 432 -14.89 -13.81 28.77
C GLU A 432 -14.84 -13.99 27.24
N TYR A 433 -13.64 -14.23 26.71
CA TYR A 433 -13.42 -14.69 25.33
C TYR A 433 -12.73 -16.06 25.30
N ASN A 434 -13.10 -16.89 24.33
CA ASN A 434 -12.39 -18.12 23.99
C ASN A 434 -11.30 -17.82 22.96
N ILE A 435 -10.15 -18.49 23.06
CA ILE A 435 -9.09 -18.37 22.06
C ILE A 435 -9.30 -19.45 21.02
N ASP A 436 -9.66 -19.03 19.81
CA ASP A 436 -9.96 -19.94 18.69
C ASP A 436 -8.70 -20.26 17.89
N GLU A 437 -7.84 -19.25 17.69
CA GLU A 437 -6.61 -19.38 16.91
C GLU A 437 -5.47 -18.57 17.53
N LEU A 438 -4.25 -19.14 17.49
CA LEU A 438 -3.02 -18.48 17.87
C LEU A 438 -2.00 -18.59 16.72
N GLY A 439 -1.70 -17.47 16.08
CA GLY A 439 -0.63 -17.28 15.12
C GLY A 439 0.58 -16.55 15.73
N THR A 440 1.69 -16.56 15.01
CA THR A 440 2.95 -15.97 15.47
C THR A 440 3.66 -15.24 14.34
N ILE A 441 4.35 -14.17 14.69
CA ILE A 441 5.34 -13.49 13.83
C ILE A 441 6.69 -13.68 14.50
N ALA A 442 7.60 -14.34 13.78
CA ALA A 442 8.99 -14.51 14.21
C ALA A 442 9.89 -13.62 13.35
N ILE A 443 10.96 -13.11 13.94
CA ILE A 443 12.00 -12.38 13.21
C ILE A 443 13.28 -13.20 13.15
N VAL A 444 14.15 -12.88 12.17
CA VAL A 444 15.44 -13.54 12.04
C VAL A 444 16.30 -13.17 13.24
N ILE A 445 16.84 -14.20 13.92
CA ILE A 445 17.76 -14.02 15.05
C ILE A 445 19.20 -14.35 14.64
N SER A 446 20.14 -13.73 15.34
CA SER A 446 21.58 -13.99 15.21
C SER A 446 21.99 -15.30 15.89
N LYS A 447 23.18 -15.80 15.51
CA LYS A 447 23.77 -16.97 16.19
C LYS A 447 24.03 -16.72 17.67
N GLU A 448 24.36 -15.49 18.04
CA GLU A 448 24.57 -15.09 19.44
C GLU A 448 23.27 -15.16 20.24
N GLU A 449 22.15 -14.75 19.64
CA GLU A 449 20.81 -14.87 20.25
C GLU A 449 20.38 -16.33 20.37
N GLU A 450 20.68 -17.17 19.38
CA GLU A 450 20.44 -18.62 19.46
C GLU A 450 21.21 -19.26 20.63
N GLU A 451 22.50 -18.94 20.79
CA GLU A 451 23.29 -19.39 21.93
C GLU A 451 22.74 -18.87 23.27
N PHE A 452 22.21 -17.64 23.27
CA PHE A 452 21.59 -17.06 24.45
C PHE A 452 20.28 -17.78 24.81
N ILE A 453 19.44 -18.11 23.83
CA ILE A 453 18.22 -18.92 24.02
C ILE A 453 18.57 -20.26 24.65
N ASN A 454 19.61 -20.94 24.15
CA ASN A 454 20.06 -22.21 24.73
C ASN A 454 20.40 -22.09 26.22
N LYS A 455 21.05 -20.98 26.63
CA LYS A 455 21.35 -20.70 28.04
C LYS A 455 20.07 -20.41 28.84
N LEU A 456 19.16 -19.59 28.30
CA LEU A 456 17.86 -19.30 28.93
C LEU A 456 17.05 -20.57 29.18
N CYS A 457 16.97 -21.47 28.21
CA CYS A 457 16.29 -22.76 28.36
C CYS A 457 16.95 -23.64 29.43
N SER A 458 18.28 -23.66 29.50
CA SER A 458 19.00 -24.43 30.53
C SER A 458 18.79 -23.90 31.95
N LEU A 459 18.52 -22.60 32.10
CA LEU A 459 18.20 -21.96 33.38
C LEU A 459 16.73 -22.08 33.77
N SER A 460 15.84 -22.27 32.79
CA SER A 460 14.39 -22.27 32.97
C SER A 460 13.79 -23.60 32.51
N ASN A 461 13.06 -23.60 31.40
CA ASN A 461 12.39 -24.76 30.83
C ASN A 461 12.46 -24.69 29.30
N GLU A 462 12.90 -25.79 28.68
CA GLU A 462 12.99 -25.96 27.23
C GLU A 462 11.66 -25.71 26.50
N SER A 463 10.50 -25.93 27.15
CA SER A 463 9.19 -25.64 26.55
C SER A 463 8.94 -24.16 26.24
N LEU A 464 9.72 -23.24 26.83
CA LEU A 464 9.63 -21.81 26.52
C LEU A 464 10.42 -21.42 25.27
N ARG A 465 11.24 -22.32 24.71
CA ARG A 465 12.15 -22.05 23.59
C ARG A 465 11.47 -21.25 22.49
N THR A 466 10.33 -21.72 22.00
CA THR A 466 9.60 -21.10 20.90
C THR A 466 9.19 -19.65 21.20
N GLN A 467 8.84 -19.33 22.45
CA GLN A 467 8.45 -17.96 22.84
C GLN A 467 9.60 -16.96 22.69
N TYR A 468 10.85 -17.40 22.81
CA TYR A 468 12.01 -16.52 22.66
C TYR A 468 12.26 -16.09 21.20
N TYR A 469 11.75 -16.84 20.21
CA TYR A 469 11.83 -16.49 18.78
C TYR A 469 10.65 -15.65 18.30
N ILE A 470 9.54 -15.67 19.04
CA ILE A 470 8.31 -15.03 18.62
C ILE A 470 8.39 -13.56 18.99
N TYR A 471 8.35 -12.70 17.98
CA TYR A 471 8.31 -11.25 18.14
C TYR A 471 6.91 -10.79 18.60
N GLN A 472 5.88 -11.42 18.03
CA GLN A 472 4.50 -11.00 18.21
C GLN A 472 3.52 -12.16 18.04
N TYR A 473 2.41 -12.11 18.78
CA TYR A 473 1.32 -13.06 18.68
C TYR A 473 0.13 -12.45 17.93
N LEU A 474 -0.47 -13.25 17.05
CA LEU A 474 -1.74 -12.97 16.39
C LEU A 474 -2.80 -13.85 17.04
N VAL A 475 -3.83 -13.25 17.62
CA VAL A 475 -4.87 -14.00 18.35
C VAL A 475 -6.22 -13.76 17.71
N LYS A 476 -6.95 -14.84 17.42
CA LYS A 476 -8.37 -14.77 17.05
C LYS A 476 -9.19 -15.33 18.20
N VAL A 477 -10.16 -14.56 18.67
CA VAL A 477 -10.99 -14.92 19.83
C VAL A 477 -12.46 -14.70 19.55
N SER A 478 -13.31 -15.51 20.18
CA SER A 478 -14.77 -15.46 20.09
C SER A 478 -15.37 -15.19 21.48
N PRO A 479 -16.52 -14.50 21.58
CA PRO A 479 -17.14 -14.23 22.87
C PRO A 479 -17.62 -15.55 23.50
N VAL A 480 -17.42 -15.70 24.81
CA VAL A 480 -18.04 -16.80 25.56
C VAL A 480 -19.55 -16.57 25.59
N VAL A 481 -20.31 -17.53 25.03
CA VAL A 481 -21.77 -17.56 25.01
C VAL A 481 -22.27 -18.87 25.62
N SER A 482 -23.45 -18.86 26.25
CA SER A 482 -24.05 -20.10 26.72
C SER A 482 -24.51 -20.99 25.55
N PHE A 483 -24.55 -22.31 25.77
CA PHE A 483 -24.92 -23.27 24.71
C PHE A 483 -26.32 -23.02 24.13
N SER A 484 -27.28 -22.57 24.95
CA SER A 484 -28.61 -22.16 24.50
C SER A 484 -28.56 -20.93 23.60
N GLU A 485 -27.79 -19.90 23.99
CA GLU A 485 -27.69 -18.65 23.24
C GLU A 485 -27.01 -18.81 21.89
N TYR A 486 -26.09 -19.78 21.77
CA TYR A 486 -25.38 -20.09 20.53
C TYR A 486 -26.31 -20.73 19.49
N ILE A 487 -27.12 -21.72 19.89
CA ILE A 487 -28.08 -22.39 18.99
C ILE A 487 -29.10 -21.40 18.44
N ASP A 488 -29.59 -20.49 19.28
CA ASP A 488 -30.56 -19.48 18.85
C ASP A 488 -29.96 -18.55 17.79
N SER A 489 -28.73 -18.07 17.99
CA SER A 489 -28.05 -17.21 17.00
C SER A 489 -27.74 -17.91 15.67
N TYR A 490 -27.35 -19.18 15.71
CA TYR A 490 -27.01 -19.94 14.50
C TYR A 490 -28.23 -20.19 13.60
N ASN A 491 -29.44 -20.15 14.17
CA ASN A 491 -30.69 -20.31 13.42
C ASN A 491 -31.26 -18.98 12.91
N GLU A 492 -30.84 -17.84 13.45
CA GLU A 492 -31.23 -16.50 12.97
C GLU A 492 -30.40 -16.04 11.76
N ASP A 493 -29.15 -16.52 11.62
CA ASP A 493 -28.24 -16.21 10.51
C ASP A 493 -28.44 -17.10 9.24
N LYS A 494 -29.47 -17.96 9.21
CA LYS A 494 -29.88 -18.77 8.05
C LYS A 494 -31.17 -18.26 7.43
#